data_AF-A0A932BL28-F1
#
_entry.id   AF-A0A932BL28-F1
#
_cell.length_a   1.000
_cell.length_b   1.000
_cell.length_c   1.000
_cell.angle_alpha   90.00
_cell.angle_beta   90.00
_cell.angle_gamma   90.00
#
_symmetry.space_group_name_H-M   'P 1'
#
loop_
_entity.id
_entity.type
_entity.pdbx_description
1 polymer ?
#
loop_
_entity_poly.entity_id
_entity_poly.type
_entity_poly.pdbx_seq_one_letter_code
_entity_poly.pdbx_strand_id
1 'polypeptide(L)'
;GRSDRPDDPSLWTIERSVAELVAVREALNLDRIHLFGNSWGGWLALQYTLDRRPSLESLVISSSPPSVERAVREMNVLRSRLPVEVQAVLDEADATGIFGTPAYAAATMVFYKRHLCRADPWPPNVEYSMGAGFGSGPYLTMWGPSEFGPVTGNLDGWDITDRLSEIRVSTLLTVGRHDEMWPSHMADMQAGIPGSELAIFEQSSHMAFVEERDAYIATVRDFLHRVEAA
;
A
#
# COMPACT_ATOMS: atom_id res chain seq x y z
N GLY A 1 -11.57 -3.06 -10.60
CA GLY A 1 -12.68 -3.25 -9.64
C GLY A 1 -14.03 -3.33 -10.35
N ARG A 2 -15.12 -2.92 -9.68
CA ARG A 2 -16.47 -2.85 -10.28
C ARG A 2 -16.83 -1.47 -10.83
N SER A 3 -16.01 -0.45 -10.55
CA SER A 3 -16.13 0.89 -11.14
C SER A 3 -15.82 0.87 -12.64
N ASP A 4 -16.24 1.92 -13.33
CA ASP A 4 -15.87 2.19 -14.72
C ASP A 4 -14.35 2.19 -14.90
N ARG A 5 -13.90 1.73 -16.07
CA ARG A 5 -12.48 1.60 -16.41
C ARG A 5 -12.19 2.42 -17.68
N PRO A 6 -12.02 3.74 -17.57
CA PRO A 6 -11.63 4.54 -18.73
C PRO A 6 -10.26 4.10 -19.27
N ASP A 7 -10.10 4.11 -20.59
CA ASP A 7 -8.82 3.75 -21.23
C ASP A 7 -7.83 4.93 -21.31
N ASP A 8 -8.25 6.13 -20.88
CA ASP A 8 -7.41 7.33 -20.89
C ASP A 8 -6.41 7.32 -19.72
N PRO A 9 -5.10 7.16 -19.98
CA PRO A 9 -4.10 7.09 -18.93
C PRO A 9 -3.92 8.41 -18.16
N SER A 10 -4.31 9.55 -18.73
CA SER A 10 -4.26 10.84 -18.04
C SER A 10 -5.22 10.90 -16.83
N LEU A 11 -6.16 9.96 -16.76
CA LEU A 11 -7.07 9.80 -15.63
C LEU A 11 -6.51 8.94 -14.50
N TRP A 12 -5.28 8.44 -14.59
CA TRP A 12 -4.68 7.62 -13.53
C TRP A 12 -3.64 8.41 -12.76
N THR A 13 -4.08 9.35 -11.90
CA THR A 13 -3.19 10.12 -11.03
C THR A 13 -3.65 10.09 -9.57
N ILE A 14 -2.74 10.41 -8.63
CA ILE A 14 -3.12 10.56 -7.22
C ILE A 14 -4.13 11.69 -7.07
N GLU A 15 -3.91 12.83 -7.72
CA GLU A 15 -4.75 14.03 -7.59
C GLU A 15 -6.20 13.76 -8.01
N ARG A 16 -6.40 13.01 -9.10
CA ARG A 16 -7.74 12.59 -9.51
C ARG A 16 -8.32 11.58 -8.52
N SER A 17 -7.53 10.63 -8.02
CA SER A 17 -7.98 9.68 -7.00
C SER A 17 -8.40 10.39 -5.70
N VAL A 18 -7.71 11.48 -5.32
CA VAL A 18 -8.08 12.37 -4.22
C VAL A 18 -9.42 13.05 -4.52
N ALA A 19 -9.63 13.55 -5.75
CA ALA A 19 -10.89 14.14 -6.15
C ALA A 19 -12.05 13.12 -6.13
N GLU A 20 -11.81 11.87 -6.53
CA GLU A 20 -12.80 10.79 -6.44
C GLU A 20 -13.16 10.48 -4.99
N LEU A 21 -12.17 10.41 -4.09
CA LEU A 21 -12.42 10.21 -2.66
C LEU A 21 -13.30 11.33 -2.07
N VAL A 22 -13.05 12.58 -2.43
CA VAL A 22 -13.90 13.72 -2.06
C VAL A 22 -15.31 13.55 -2.59
N ALA A 23 -15.47 13.24 -3.88
CA ALA A 23 -16.78 13.06 -4.50
C ALA A 23 -17.59 11.93 -3.85
N VAL A 24 -16.95 10.81 -3.49
CA VAL A 24 -17.61 9.70 -2.77
C VAL A 24 -18.05 10.15 -1.38
N ARG A 25 -17.18 10.85 -0.64
CA ARG A 25 -17.51 11.37 0.70
C ARG A 25 -18.71 12.31 0.66
N GLU A 26 -18.74 13.23 -0.30
CA GLU A 26 -19.83 14.19 -0.50
C GLU A 26 -21.13 13.48 -0.91
N ALA A 27 -21.07 12.57 -1.89
CA ALA A 27 -22.25 11.85 -2.38
C ALA A 27 -22.92 11.00 -1.28
N LEU A 28 -22.13 10.50 -0.33
CA LEU A 28 -22.60 9.72 0.81
C LEU A 28 -22.96 10.58 2.04
N ASN A 29 -22.77 11.91 1.98
CA ASN A 29 -22.96 12.85 3.09
C ASN A 29 -22.19 12.43 4.37
N LEU A 30 -20.92 12.06 4.21
CA LEU A 30 -20.08 11.61 5.31
C LEU A 30 -19.33 12.78 5.96
N ASP A 31 -19.96 13.40 6.97
CA ASP A 31 -19.39 14.54 7.68
C ASP A 31 -18.19 14.17 8.56
N ARG A 32 -18.32 13.07 9.33
CA ARG A 32 -17.28 12.55 10.23
C ARG A 32 -16.82 11.19 9.75
N ILE A 33 -15.52 11.03 9.52
CA ILE A 33 -14.94 9.77 9.06
C ILE A 33 -13.60 9.48 9.75
N HIS A 34 -13.35 8.20 9.99
CA HIS A 34 -12.00 7.65 10.10
C HIS A 34 -11.55 7.21 8.72
N LEU A 35 -10.34 7.55 8.30
CA LEU A 35 -9.80 7.17 7.00
C LEU A 35 -8.78 6.06 7.14
N PHE A 36 -9.03 4.93 6.47
CA PHE A 36 -8.12 3.81 6.40
C PHE A 36 -7.54 3.66 4.99
N GLY A 37 -6.22 3.50 4.90
CA GLY A 37 -5.53 3.22 3.65
C GLY A 37 -4.48 2.13 3.83
N ASN A 38 -4.48 1.13 2.94
CA ASN A 38 -3.44 0.11 2.86
C ASN A 38 -2.70 0.21 1.52
N SER A 39 -1.38 0.00 1.52
CA SER A 39 -0.55 0.04 0.31
C SER A 39 -0.71 1.38 -0.44
N TRP A 40 -0.96 1.33 -1.75
CA TRP A 40 -1.44 2.46 -2.57
C TRP A 40 -2.53 3.32 -1.90
N GLY A 41 -3.51 2.69 -1.25
CA GLY A 41 -4.60 3.40 -0.56
C GLY A 41 -4.10 4.26 0.61
N GLY A 42 -2.98 3.90 1.23
CA GLY A 42 -2.34 4.75 2.23
C GLY A 42 -1.66 5.97 1.62
N TRP A 43 -1.02 5.85 0.44
CA TRP A 43 -0.49 7.02 -0.29
C TRP A 43 -1.61 7.98 -0.68
N LEU A 44 -2.73 7.46 -1.17
CA LEU A 44 -3.94 8.25 -1.43
C LEU A 44 -4.44 8.96 -0.17
N ALA A 45 -4.54 8.25 0.96
CA ALA A 45 -5.01 8.80 2.22
C ALA A 45 -4.08 9.90 2.77
N LEU A 46 -2.75 9.68 2.65
CA LEU A 46 -1.73 10.66 3.01
C LEU A 46 -1.81 11.91 2.13
N GLN A 47 -1.89 11.74 0.81
CA GLN A 47 -2.02 12.87 -0.12
C GLN A 47 -3.31 13.67 0.14
N TYR A 48 -4.44 12.98 0.33
CA TYR A 48 -5.70 13.63 0.66
C TYR A 48 -5.58 14.46 1.95
N THR A 49 -4.96 13.89 2.99
CA THR A 49 -4.77 14.56 4.28
C THR A 49 -3.88 15.81 4.15
N LEU A 50 -2.78 15.70 3.41
CA LEU A 50 -1.80 16.78 3.24
C LEU A 50 -2.30 17.93 2.35
N ASP A 51 -2.97 17.60 1.25
CA ASP A 51 -3.35 18.59 0.23
C ASP A 51 -4.72 19.22 0.48
N ARG A 52 -5.69 18.43 0.95
CA ARG A 52 -7.06 18.91 1.18
C ARG A 52 -7.30 19.33 2.62
N ARG A 53 -6.45 18.88 3.56
CA ARG A 53 -6.57 19.13 5.01
C ARG A 53 -8.02 18.97 5.52
N PRO A 54 -8.67 17.85 5.18
CA PRO A 54 -10.06 17.62 5.53
C PRO A 54 -10.24 17.44 7.04
N SER A 55 -11.46 17.63 7.53
CA SER A 55 -11.82 17.15 8.87
C SER A 55 -11.90 15.62 8.84
N LEU A 56 -11.04 14.97 9.63
CA LEU A 56 -11.00 13.52 9.85
C LEU A 56 -10.96 13.29 11.36
N GLU A 57 -11.65 12.26 11.82
CA GLU A 57 -11.57 11.80 13.21
C GLU A 57 -10.20 11.16 13.45
N SER A 58 -9.80 10.23 12.59
CA SER A 58 -8.46 9.65 12.62
C SER A 58 -8.00 9.15 11.25
N LEU A 59 -6.71 8.82 11.17
CA LEU A 59 -6.06 8.20 10.03
C LEU A 59 -5.48 6.84 10.45
N VAL A 60 -5.65 5.82 9.62
CA VAL A 60 -5.00 4.52 9.77
C VAL A 60 -4.25 4.21 8.47
N ILE A 61 -2.91 4.16 8.54
CA ILE A 61 -2.05 3.84 7.40
C ILE A 61 -1.44 2.46 7.62
N SER A 62 -1.67 1.56 6.67
CA SER A 62 -1.25 0.17 6.74
C SER A 62 -0.30 -0.17 5.60
N SER A 63 0.95 -0.51 5.93
CA SER A 63 1.90 -1.01 4.93
C SER A 63 2.09 -0.02 3.76
N SER A 64 2.17 1.27 4.05
CA SER A 64 2.29 2.33 3.04
C SER A 64 3.44 3.27 3.40
N PRO A 65 4.64 3.06 2.83
CA PRO A 65 5.82 3.85 3.15
C PRO A 65 5.71 5.28 2.58
N PRO A 66 6.47 6.26 3.09
CA PRO A 66 6.34 7.66 2.65
C PRO A 66 7.14 7.99 1.38
N SER A 67 7.88 7.02 0.82
CA SER A 67 8.83 7.22 -0.30
C SER A 67 8.85 5.99 -1.20
N VAL A 68 8.48 6.18 -2.48
CA VAL A 68 8.46 5.11 -3.47
C VAL A 68 9.86 4.62 -3.80
N GLU A 69 10.81 5.53 -4.00
CA GLU A 69 12.19 5.17 -4.36
C GLU A 69 12.83 4.25 -3.31
N ARG A 70 12.69 4.63 -2.03
CA ARG A 70 13.21 3.83 -0.93
C ARG A 70 12.50 2.49 -0.83
N ALA A 71 11.18 2.46 -0.99
CA ALA A 71 10.40 1.23 -0.94
C ALA A 71 10.84 0.23 -2.02
N VAL A 72 11.03 0.69 -3.26
CA VAL A 72 11.51 -0.17 -4.37
C VAL A 72 12.93 -0.69 -4.10
N ARG A 73 13.83 0.16 -3.60
CA ARG A 73 15.19 -0.27 -3.23
C ARG A 73 15.17 -1.37 -2.17
N GLU A 74 14.34 -1.20 -1.15
CA GLU A 74 14.22 -2.13 -0.03
C GLU A 74 13.52 -3.43 -0.43
N MET A 75 12.50 -3.36 -1.28
CA MET A 75 11.87 -4.53 -1.90
C MET A 75 12.85 -5.32 -2.77
N ASN A 76 13.76 -4.67 -3.51
CA ASN A 76 14.79 -5.37 -4.29
C ASN A 76 15.80 -6.11 -3.40
N VAL A 77 16.07 -5.63 -2.18
CA VAL A 77 16.86 -6.39 -1.20
C VAL A 77 16.11 -7.65 -0.77
N LEU A 78 14.79 -7.60 -0.58
CA LEU A 78 13.98 -8.79 -0.29
C LEU A 78 13.99 -9.78 -1.47
N ARG A 79 13.83 -9.28 -2.70
CA ARG A 79 13.95 -10.08 -3.93
C ARG A 79 15.30 -10.81 -4.02
N SER A 80 16.41 -10.15 -3.67
CA SER A 80 17.75 -10.76 -3.70
C SER A 80 17.93 -11.94 -2.73
N ARG A 81 16.99 -12.14 -1.79
CA ARG A 81 16.97 -13.24 -0.82
C ARG A 81 16.10 -14.42 -1.26
N LEU A 82 15.47 -14.34 -2.43
CA LEU A 82 14.71 -15.45 -3.00
C LEU A 82 15.64 -16.57 -3.49
N PRO A 83 15.13 -17.78 -3.78
CA PRO A 83 15.93 -18.81 -4.44
C PRO A 83 16.54 -18.31 -5.76
N VAL A 84 17.77 -18.75 -6.08
CA VAL A 84 18.54 -18.23 -7.23
C VAL A 84 17.80 -18.44 -8.55
N GLU A 85 17.11 -19.57 -8.69
CA GLU A 85 16.29 -19.89 -9.86
C GLU A 85 15.09 -18.95 -10.02
N VAL A 86 14.55 -18.43 -8.92
CA VAL A 86 13.47 -17.44 -8.93
C VAL A 86 14.02 -16.07 -9.31
N GLN A 87 15.17 -15.69 -8.76
CA GLN A 87 15.86 -14.45 -9.12
C GLN A 87 16.15 -14.40 -10.63
N ALA A 88 16.69 -15.48 -11.20
CA ALA A 88 17.03 -15.55 -12.62
C ALA A 88 15.82 -15.28 -13.54
N VAL A 89 14.63 -15.79 -13.19
CA VAL A 89 13.40 -15.53 -13.96
C VAL A 89 12.96 -14.07 -13.86
N LEU A 90 13.04 -13.48 -12.67
CA LEU A 90 12.70 -12.06 -12.47
C LEU A 90 13.69 -11.14 -13.20
N ASP A 91 14.98 -11.46 -13.16
CA ASP A 91 16.05 -10.69 -13.82
C ASP A 91 15.92 -10.75 -15.35
N GLU A 92 15.58 -11.92 -15.91
CA GLU A 92 15.31 -12.08 -17.34
C GLU A 92 14.10 -11.24 -17.78
N ALA A 93 13.02 -11.23 -16.97
CA ALA A 93 11.84 -10.44 -17.26
C ALA A 93 12.15 -8.93 -17.27
N ASP A 94 12.91 -8.44 -16.30
CA ASP A 94 13.33 -7.03 -16.27
C ASP A 94 14.25 -6.67 -17.45
N ALA A 95 15.19 -7.56 -17.82
CA ALA A 95 16.11 -7.33 -18.94
C ALA A 95 15.40 -7.32 -20.31
N THR A 96 14.34 -8.12 -20.46
CA THR A 96 13.60 -8.27 -21.72
C THR A 96 12.34 -7.39 -21.80
N GLY A 97 11.83 -6.92 -20.67
CA GLY A 97 10.55 -6.24 -20.56
C GLY A 97 9.33 -7.18 -20.70
N ILE A 98 9.52 -8.50 -20.57
CA ILE A 98 8.46 -9.51 -20.81
C ILE A 98 7.95 -10.06 -19.48
N PHE A 99 6.87 -9.46 -18.96
CA PHE A 99 6.28 -9.80 -17.66
C PHE A 99 5.06 -10.73 -17.74
N GLY A 100 4.54 -11.00 -18.95
CA GLY A 100 3.31 -11.77 -19.14
C GLY A 100 3.45 -13.30 -19.15
N THR A 101 4.59 -13.85 -18.74
CA THR A 101 4.87 -15.30 -18.85
C THR A 101 4.39 -16.07 -17.62
N PRO A 102 4.00 -17.36 -17.76
CA PRO A 102 3.71 -18.23 -16.62
C PRO A 102 4.89 -18.38 -15.65
N ALA A 103 6.12 -18.34 -16.18
CA ALA A 103 7.34 -18.43 -15.37
C ALA A 103 7.48 -17.19 -14.48
N TYR A 104 7.31 -15.99 -15.04
CA TYR A 104 7.34 -14.75 -14.26
C TYR A 104 6.23 -14.73 -13.21
N ALA A 105 5.00 -15.10 -13.57
CA ALA A 105 3.90 -15.17 -12.62
C ALA A 105 4.19 -16.13 -11.44
N ALA A 106 4.79 -17.29 -11.72
CA ALA A 106 5.21 -18.23 -10.68
C ALA A 106 6.34 -17.67 -9.80
N ALA A 107 7.32 -16.99 -10.39
CA ALA A 107 8.43 -16.37 -9.68
C ALA A 107 7.95 -15.22 -8.77
N THR A 108 7.04 -14.36 -9.26
CA THR A 108 6.42 -13.29 -8.46
C THR A 108 5.59 -13.85 -7.32
N MET A 109 4.86 -14.96 -7.54
CA MET A 109 4.10 -15.63 -6.48
C MET A 109 4.98 -16.12 -5.32
N VAL A 110 6.22 -16.53 -5.60
CA VAL A 110 7.20 -16.92 -4.57
C VAL A 110 7.51 -15.71 -3.66
N PHE A 111 7.60 -14.50 -4.21
CA PHE A 111 7.75 -13.27 -3.42
C PHE A 111 6.46 -12.95 -2.64
N TYR A 112 5.30 -12.95 -3.30
CA TYR A 112 4.02 -12.60 -2.66
C TYR A 112 3.68 -13.51 -1.48
N LYS A 113 3.92 -14.83 -1.58
CA LYS A 113 3.72 -15.76 -0.45
C LYS A 113 4.60 -15.47 0.77
N ARG A 114 5.68 -14.70 0.60
CA ARG A 114 6.58 -14.31 1.71
C ARG A 114 6.26 -12.93 2.26
N HIS A 115 5.96 -11.98 1.38
CA HIS A 115 6.02 -10.55 1.67
C HIS A 115 4.72 -9.77 1.40
N LEU A 116 3.77 -10.35 0.65
CA LEU A 116 2.47 -9.74 0.41
C LEU A 116 1.37 -10.37 1.28
N CYS A 117 1.17 -11.67 1.16
CA CYS A 117 0.21 -12.41 1.97
C CYS A 117 0.70 -13.85 2.18
N ARG A 118 0.95 -14.19 3.44
CA ARG A 118 1.52 -15.46 3.90
C ARG A 118 0.46 -16.51 4.25
N ALA A 119 -0.83 -16.16 4.15
CA ALA A 119 -1.90 -17.14 4.25
C ALA A 119 -1.75 -18.19 3.14
N ASP A 120 -1.95 -19.47 3.46
CA ASP A 120 -1.93 -20.54 2.46
C ASP A 120 -3.04 -21.56 2.78
N PRO A 121 -4.06 -21.74 1.90
CA PRO A 121 -4.29 -20.97 0.67
C PRO A 121 -4.66 -19.50 0.94
N TRP A 122 -4.57 -18.66 -0.09
CA TRP A 122 -5.11 -17.30 -0.02
C TRP A 122 -6.63 -17.33 0.18
N PRO A 123 -7.18 -16.49 1.07
CA PRO A 123 -8.62 -16.35 1.19
C PRO A 123 -9.26 -15.83 -0.11
N PRO A 124 -10.53 -16.18 -0.41
CA PRO A 124 -11.17 -15.81 -1.67
C PRO A 124 -11.19 -14.31 -1.99
N ASN A 125 -11.24 -13.44 -0.97
CA ASN A 125 -11.18 -11.99 -1.14
C ASN A 125 -9.80 -11.50 -1.57
N VAL A 126 -8.72 -12.18 -1.15
CA VAL A 126 -7.36 -11.90 -1.60
C VAL A 126 -7.22 -12.37 -3.04
N GLU A 127 -7.59 -13.62 -3.35
CA GLU A 127 -7.55 -14.16 -4.71
C GLU A 127 -8.31 -13.29 -5.71
N TYR A 128 -9.52 -12.85 -5.37
CA TYR A 128 -10.31 -11.96 -6.21
C TYR A 128 -9.62 -10.62 -6.47
N SER A 129 -9.08 -9.97 -5.43
CA SER A 129 -8.43 -8.66 -5.56
C SER A 129 -7.14 -8.75 -6.36
N MET A 130 -6.34 -9.79 -6.11
CA MET A 130 -5.09 -10.06 -6.85
C MET A 130 -5.39 -10.36 -8.32
N GLY A 131 -6.38 -11.21 -8.61
CA GLY A 131 -6.76 -11.54 -9.99
C GLY A 131 -7.41 -10.40 -10.77
N ALA A 132 -8.03 -9.42 -10.09
CA ALA A 132 -8.72 -8.30 -10.73
C ALA A 132 -7.88 -7.01 -10.84
N GLY A 133 -6.77 -6.91 -10.10
CA GLY A 133 -5.99 -5.67 -9.94
C GLY A 133 -4.67 -5.65 -10.69
N PHE A 134 -3.90 -6.75 -10.67
CA PHE A 134 -2.55 -6.79 -11.25
C PHE A 134 -2.58 -6.72 -12.78
N GLY A 135 -1.68 -5.91 -13.34
CA GLY A 135 -1.60 -5.67 -14.78
C GLY A 135 -2.78 -4.87 -15.37
N SER A 136 -3.60 -4.24 -14.53
CA SER A 136 -4.66 -3.35 -14.98
C SER A 136 -4.11 -2.00 -15.46
N GLY A 137 -4.86 -1.30 -16.32
CA GLY A 137 -4.48 0.02 -16.85
C GLY A 137 -3.98 1.02 -15.78
N PRO A 138 -4.68 1.21 -14.65
CA PRO A 138 -4.20 2.05 -13.56
C PRO A 138 -2.86 1.59 -12.98
N TYR A 139 -2.70 0.28 -12.70
CA TYR A 139 -1.45 -0.25 -12.14
C TYR A 139 -0.28 -0.01 -13.10
N LEU A 140 -0.46 -0.31 -14.38
CA LEU A 140 0.59 -0.10 -15.40
C LEU A 140 0.92 1.39 -15.59
N THR A 141 -0.07 2.28 -15.50
CA THR A 141 0.12 3.72 -15.70
C THR A 141 0.82 4.38 -14.51
N MET A 142 0.50 3.94 -13.30
CA MET A 142 0.95 4.58 -12.07
C MET A 142 2.22 3.94 -11.52
N TRP A 143 2.26 2.61 -11.48
CA TRP A 143 3.40 1.85 -10.98
C TRP A 143 4.36 1.47 -12.11
N GLY A 144 3.84 0.75 -13.09
CA GLY A 144 4.62 0.17 -14.18
C GLY A 144 4.37 -1.33 -14.34
N PRO A 145 5.08 -1.98 -15.28
CA PRO A 145 4.81 -3.37 -15.65
C PRO A 145 5.50 -4.42 -14.77
N SER A 146 6.45 -4.02 -13.93
CA SER A 146 7.18 -4.91 -13.01
C SER A 146 6.83 -4.57 -11.58
N GLU A 147 6.65 -5.60 -10.75
CA GLU A 147 6.52 -5.44 -9.30
C GLU A 147 7.81 -4.84 -8.72
N PHE A 148 8.97 -5.27 -9.24
CA PHE A 148 10.28 -5.03 -8.63
C PHE A 148 11.16 -4.04 -9.42
N GLY A 149 10.77 -3.72 -10.64
CA GLY A 149 11.51 -2.81 -11.51
C GLY A 149 11.47 -1.36 -11.04
N PRO A 150 12.21 -0.44 -11.68
CA PRO A 150 12.01 0.98 -11.46
C PRO A 150 10.53 1.31 -11.69
N VAL A 151 9.95 2.10 -10.78
CA VAL A 151 8.61 2.67 -11.02
C VAL A 151 8.73 3.52 -12.26
N THR A 152 8.06 3.10 -13.33
CA THR A 152 8.09 3.77 -14.64
C THR A 152 6.81 4.54 -14.93
N GLY A 153 5.81 4.37 -14.06
CA GLY A 153 4.59 5.16 -14.07
C GLY A 153 4.74 6.51 -13.36
N ASN A 154 3.63 7.22 -13.23
CA ASN A 154 3.61 8.57 -12.66
C ASN A 154 3.73 8.62 -11.12
N LEU A 155 4.03 7.50 -10.47
CA LEU A 155 4.44 7.45 -9.06
C LEU A 155 5.95 7.52 -8.87
N ASP A 156 6.71 7.53 -9.96
CA ASP A 156 8.13 7.80 -9.89
C ASP A 156 8.39 9.14 -9.18
N GLY A 157 9.33 9.12 -8.24
CA GLY A 157 9.66 10.26 -7.40
C GLY A 157 8.60 10.67 -6.36
N TRP A 158 7.50 9.93 -6.18
CA TRP A 158 6.56 10.23 -5.10
C TRP A 158 7.23 10.04 -3.73
N ASP A 159 7.31 11.13 -2.96
CA ASP A 159 7.89 11.16 -1.62
C ASP A 159 7.23 12.28 -0.79
N ILE A 160 6.78 11.94 0.41
CA ILE A 160 6.19 12.88 1.37
C ILE A 160 6.95 12.93 2.70
N THR A 161 8.16 12.36 2.76
CA THR A 161 8.94 12.23 3.99
C THR A 161 9.12 13.57 4.70
N ASP A 162 9.40 14.64 3.96
CA ASP A 162 9.59 15.99 4.51
C ASP A 162 8.28 16.65 4.98
N ARG A 163 7.12 16.09 4.59
CA ARG A 163 5.79 16.62 4.91
C ARG A 163 5.10 15.89 6.06
N LEU A 164 5.71 14.82 6.59
CA LEU A 164 5.12 14.03 7.68
C LEU A 164 4.70 14.87 8.90
N SER A 165 5.49 15.91 9.23
CA SER A 165 5.21 16.82 10.35
C SER A 165 4.01 17.76 10.14
N GLU A 166 3.49 17.86 8.91
CA GLU A 166 2.25 18.58 8.60
C GLU A 166 1.00 17.78 9.01
N ILE A 167 1.10 16.47 9.19
CA ILE A 167 -0.03 15.61 9.57
C ILE A 167 -0.31 15.80 11.06
N ARG A 168 -1.49 16.35 11.37
CA ARG A 168 -1.93 16.64 12.75
C ARG A 168 -3.11 15.79 13.23
N VAL A 169 -3.70 15.01 12.34
CA VAL A 169 -4.78 14.08 12.66
C VAL A 169 -4.20 12.90 13.46
N SER A 170 -4.89 12.44 14.50
CA SER A 170 -4.51 11.22 15.24
C SER A 170 -4.32 10.07 14.26
N THR A 171 -3.12 9.48 14.26
CA THR A 171 -2.72 8.52 13.22
C THR A 171 -2.23 7.21 13.83
N LEU A 172 -2.78 6.09 13.36
CA LEU A 172 -2.26 4.74 13.62
C LEU A 172 -1.54 4.22 12.38
N LEU A 173 -0.28 3.83 12.58
CA LEU A 173 0.57 3.17 11.59
C LEU A 173 0.57 1.67 11.88
N THR A 174 0.37 0.85 10.85
CA THR A 174 0.40 -0.62 10.97
C THR A 174 1.29 -1.23 9.90
N VAL A 175 2.01 -2.30 10.23
CA VAL A 175 2.88 -3.03 9.28
C VAL A 175 3.14 -4.45 9.75
N GLY A 176 3.30 -5.38 8.81
CA GLY A 176 3.75 -6.74 9.12
C GLY A 176 5.27 -6.81 9.30
N ARG A 177 5.76 -7.70 10.17
CA ARG A 177 7.22 -7.93 10.33
C ARG A 177 7.90 -8.39 9.03
N HIS A 178 7.15 -9.07 8.17
CA HIS A 178 7.64 -9.65 6.91
C HIS A 178 7.19 -8.89 5.66
N ASP A 179 6.67 -7.67 5.83
CA ASP A 179 6.10 -6.83 4.77
C ASP A 179 7.11 -6.50 3.65
N GLU A 180 6.63 -6.45 2.42
CA GLU A 180 7.36 -5.91 1.27
C GLU A 180 7.71 -4.43 1.43
N MET A 181 6.86 -3.70 2.16
CA MET A 181 7.10 -2.33 2.61
C MET A 181 7.77 -2.38 3.98
N TRP A 182 9.10 -2.54 3.97
CA TRP A 182 9.93 -2.84 5.13
C TRP A 182 9.54 -2.04 6.40
N PRO A 183 9.40 -2.68 7.59
CA PRO A 183 8.90 -2.02 8.81
C PRO A 183 9.60 -0.71 9.23
N SER A 184 10.87 -0.52 8.85
CA SER A 184 11.61 0.72 9.14
C SER A 184 10.94 1.96 8.56
N HIS A 185 10.26 1.84 7.42
CA HIS A 185 9.52 2.96 6.84
C HIS A 185 8.44 3.50 7.78
N MET A 186 7.70 2.61 8.44
CA MET A 186 6.63 3.01 9.34
C MET A 186 7.16 3.53 10.68
N ALA A 187 8.33 3.07 11.12
CA ALA A 187 9.04 3.66 12.25
C ALA A 187 9.49 5.09 11.97
N ASP A 188 10.01 5.35 10.77
CA ASP A 188 10.39 6.71 10.35
C ASP A 188 9.16 7.62 10.22
N MET A 189 8.04 7.09 9.71
CA MET A 189 6.76 7.80 9.71
C MET A 189 6.28 8.12 11.13
N GLN A 190 6.42 7.19 12.07
CA GLN A 190 6.03 7.43 13.47
C GLN A 190 6.83 8.58 14.07
N ALA A 191 8.14 8.62 13.80
CA ALA A 191 9.01 9.70 14.25
C ALA A 191 8.66 11.06 13.61
N GLY A 192 8.17 11.05 12.37
CA GLY A 192 7.80 12.25 11.61
C GLY A 192 6.39 12.79 11.87
N ILE A 193 5.43 11.94 12.23
CA ILE A 193 4.01 12.30 12.46
C ILE A 193 3.76 12.50 13.97
N PRO A 194 3.53 13.75 14.44
CA PRO A 194 3.34 14.03 15.85
C PRO A 194 2.16 13.27 16.46
N GLY A 195 2.40 12.57 17.57
CA GLY A 195 1.37 11.85 18.31
C GLY A 195 0.86 10.58 17.63
N SER A 196 1.53 10.10 16.58
CA SER A 196 1.17 8.83 15.93
C SER A 196 1.55 7.60 16.76
N GLU A 197 0.78 6.54 16.58
CA GLU A 197 1.03 5.21 17.16
C GLU A 197 1.53 4.26 16.08
N LEU A 198 2.38 3.29 16.44
CA LEU A 198 2.86 2.24 15.53
C LEU A 198 2.57 0.85 16.13
N ALA A 199 1.92 0.00 15.33
CA ALA A 199 1.72 -1.42 15.62
C ALA A 199 2.42 -2.29 14.57
N ILE A 200 3.34 -3.14 15.03
CA ILE A 200 4.01 -4.14 14.18
C ILE A 200 3.37 -5.50 14.45
N PHE A 201 2.89 -6.16 13.38
CA PHE A 201 2.28 -7.48 13.42
C PHE A 201 3.34 -8.54 13.14
N GLU A 202 3.79 -9.21 14.20
CA GLU A 202 5.02 -10.00 14.20
C GLU A 202 4.95 -11.26 13.33
N GLN A 203 3.77 -11.76 12.97
CA GLN A 203 3.57 -12.94 12.12
C GLN A 203 2.96 -12.60 10.76
N SER A 204 2.88 -11.30 10.43
CA SER A 204 2.25 -10.79 9.21
C SER A 204 3.26 -10.22 8.21
N SER A 205 2.80 -10.08 6.98
CA SER A 205 3.41 -9.32 5.89
C SER A 205 2.51 -8.14 5.49
N HIS A 206 2.33 -7.84 4.20
CA HIS A 206 1.60 -6.67 3.69
C HIS A 206 0.11 -6.65 4.04
N MET A 207 -0.48 -7.82 4.29
CA MET A 207 -1.90 -8.00 4.59
C MET A 207 -2.13 -8.48 6.02
N ALA A 208 -1.60 -7.75 7.01
CA ALA A 208 -1.78 -8.08 8.43
C ALA A 208 -3.25 -8.24 8.86
N PHE A 209 -4.17 -7.49 8.22
CA PHE A 209 -5.62 -7.62 8.43
C PHE A 209 -6.21 -8.95 7.94
N VAL A 210 -5.47 -9.71 7.13
CA VAL A 210 -5.77 -11.08 6.71
C VAL A 210 -5.05 -12.09 7.60
N GLU A 211 -3.75 -11.89 7.84
CA GLU A 211 -2.86 -12.88 8.46
C GLU A 211 -3.03 -12.97 9.98
N GLU A 212 -3.22 -11.82 10.65
CA GLU A 212 -3.45 -11.71 12.10
C GLU A 212 -4.77 -10.96 12.36
N ARG A 213 -5.83 -11.33 11.62
CA ARG A 213 -7.13 -10.62 11.56
C ARG A 213 -7.67 -10.17 12.93
N ASP A 214 -7.76 -11.07 13.91
CA ASP A 214 -8.39 -10.74 15.19
C ASP A 214 -7.57 -9.71 15.97
N ALA A 215 -6.24 -9.86 15.97
CA ALA A 215 -5.34 -8.90 16.59
C ALA A 215 -5.39 -7.55 15.85
N TYR A 216 -5.38 -7.57 14.52
CA TYR A 216 -5.46 -6.37 13.69
C TYR A 216 -6.74 -5.57 13.95
N ILE A 217 -7.88 -6.25 13.92
CA ILE A 217 -9.18 -5.63 14.17
C ILE A 217 -9.28 -5.09 15.60
N ALA A 218 -8.74 -5.80 16.59
CA ALA A 218 -8.68 -5.30 17.97
C ALA A 218 -7.84 -4.02 18.08
N THR A 219 -6.62 -4.02 17.52
CA THR A 219 -5.72 -2.85 17.52
C THR A 219 -6.37 -1.63 16.87
N VAL A 220 -6.95 -1.79 15.68
CA VAL A 220 -7.61 -0.68 14.99
C VAL A 220 -8.83 -0.21 15.79
N ARG A 221 -9.69 -1.12 16.24
CA ARG A 221 -10.89 -0.76 17.02
C ARG A 221 -10.55 0.00 18.29
N ASP A 222 -9.55 -0.46 19.03
CA ASP A 222 -9.13 0.19 20.28
C ASP A 222 -8.60 1.59 20.03
N PHE A 223 -7.86 1.80 18.93
CA PHE A 223 -7.43 3.13 18.51
C PHE A 223 -8.62 4.03 18.16
N LEU A 224 -9.57 3.55 17.36
CA LEU A 224 -10.75 4.33 16.97
C LEU A 224 -11.57 4.75 18.20
N HIS A 225 -11.85 3.83 19.13
CA HIS A 225 -12.59 4.15 20.36
C HIS A 225 -11.88 5.20 21.24
N ARG A 226 -10.55 5.17 21.33
CA ARG A 226 -9.80 6.18 22.10
C ARG A 226 -9.89 7.57 21.47
N VAL A 227 -9.87 7.64 20.15
CA VAL A 227 -10.03 8.90 19.42
C VAL A 227 -11.45 9.46 19.59
N GLU A 228 -12.48 8.62 19.47
CA GLU A 228 -13.88 9.04 19.61
C GLU A 228 -14.23 9.50 21.04
N ALA A 229 -13.46 9.06 22.04
CA ALA A 229 -13.66 9.42 23.44
C ALA A 229 -12.90 10.68 23.89
N ALA A 230 -12.01 11.23 23.05
CA ALA A 230 -11.19 12.42 23.35
C ALA A 230 -11.93 13.73 23.04
#